data_AF-A0A1W2LUR8-F1
#
_entry.id   AF-A0A1W2LUR8-F1
#
_cell.length_a   1.000
_cell.length_b   1.000
_cell.length_c   1.000
_cell.angle_alpha   90.00
_cell.angle_beta   90.00
_cell.angle_gamma   90.00
#
_symmetry.space_group_name_H-M   'P 1'
#
loop_
_entity.id
_entity.type
_entity.pdbx_description
1 polymer ?
#
loop_
_entity_poly.entity_id
_entity_poly.type
_entity_poly.pdbx_seq_one_letter_code
_entity_poly.pdbx_strand_id
1 'polypeptide(L)'
;MVYRRRCLVLVPVALFAAGCATAAPTPIFSAASPETSAESAPMLGAAAPSGAPFVAADGRDLRSCADGECEVFVRTGDQIPNDGGAGPLSVAVQAGKVGLAPASGGMGAAVSGPPGMAHQINRQVIVVVAVQGDEGIVRLSRK
;
A
#
# COMPACT_ATOMS: atom_id res chain seq x y z
N MET A 1 43.76 -40.76 -23.51
CA MET A 1 43.00 -39.49 -23.57
C MET A 1 43.14 -38.90 -24.96
N VAL A 2 42.00 -38.52 -25.54
CA VAL A 2 41.76 -38.36 -26.97
C VAL A 2 42.30 -37.04 -27.53
N TYR A 3 42.76 -37.18 -28.75
CA TYR A 3 43.22 -36.24 -29.77
C TYR A 3 42.44 -34.91 -29.89
N ARG A 4 43.20 -33.83 -30.14
CA ARG A 4 42.78 -32.61 -30.87
C ARG A 4 42.14 -32.99 -32.22
N ARG A 5 41.07 -32.30 -32.64
CA ARG A 5 40.92 -31.84 -34.04
C ARG A 5 39.81 -30.80 -34.22
N ARG A 6 40.18 -29.78 -35.00
CA ARG A 6 39.43 -28.61 -35.47
C ARG A 6 38.34 -29.01 -36.47
N CYS A 7 37.24 -28.25 -36.52
CA CYS A 7 36.40 -27.90 -37.69
C CYS A 7 35.46 -26.76 -37.20
N LEU A 8 35.66 -25.47 -37.50
CA LEU A 8 35.37 -24.82 -38.79
C LEU A 8 34.11 -25.38 -39.46
N VAL A 9 32.96 -24.75 -39.17
CA VAL A 9 31.78 -24.80 -40.03
C VAL A 9 31.31 -23.37 -40.25
N LEU A 10 31.05 -23.11 -41.52
CA LEU A 10 30.84 -21.87 -42.24
C LEU A 10 29.35 -21.79 -42.63
N VAL A 11 28.83 -20.56 -42.83
CA VAL A 11 27.77 -20.18 -43.82
C VAL A 11 26.30 -20.35 -43.39
N PRO A 12 25.30 -19.54 -43.86
CA PRO A 12 25.33 -18.26 -44.60
C PRO A 12 24.53 -17.09 -43.94
N VAL A 13 24.91 -15.87 -44.34
CA VAL A 13 24.07 -14.67 -44.39
C VAL A 13 23.04 -14.83 -45.52
N ALA A 14 21.75 -14.69 -45.24
CA ALA A 14 20.70 -14.58 -46.25
C ALA A 14 20.04 -13.19 -46.15
N LEU A 15 20.38 -12.33 -47.12
CA LEU A 15 19.61 -11.14 -47.46
C LEU A 15 18.22 -11.57 -47.94
N PHE A 16 17.16 -11.02 -47.34
CA PHE A 16 15.87 -10.85 -48.02
C PHE A 16 15.60 -9.35 -48.15
N ALA A 17 15.78 -8.87 -49.38
CA ALA A 17 15.27 -7.60 -49.85
C ALA A 17 13.90 -7.82 -50.52
N ALA A 18 13.11 -6.74 -50.55
CA ALA A 18 11.91 -6.47 -51.34
C ALA A 18 10.54 -6.88 -50.75
N GLY A 19 9.65 -5.89 -50.66
CA GLY A 19 8.21 -6.10 -50.45
C GLY A 19 7.47 -4.89 -49.91
N CYS A 20 7.32 -3.84 -50.71
CA CYS A 20 6.47 -2.68 -50.43
C CYS A 20 5.00 -3.08 -50.50
N ALA A 21 4.22 -2.87 -49.45
CA ALA A 21 2.75 -2.88 -49.53
C ALA A 21 2.19 -1.84 -48.56
N THR A 22 1.79 -0.70 -49.14
CA THR A 22 1.02 0.34 -48.46
C THR A 22 -0.37 -0.20 -48.14
N ALA A 23 -0.76 -0.10 -46.87
CA ALA A 23 -2.15 -0.29 -46.45
C ALA A 23 -2.47 0.81 -45.44
N ALA A 24 -3.06 1.88 -45.94
CA ALA A 24 -3.67 2.91 -45.10
C ALA A 24 -4.90 2.31 -44.39
N PRO A 25 -5.01 2.36 -43.06
CA PRO A 25 -6.23 1.99 -42.38
C PRO A 25 -7.24 3.13 -42.50
N THR A 26 -8.39 2.84 -43.10
CA THR A 26 -9.59 3.69 -43.05
C THR A 26 -10.13 3.75 -41.61
N PRO A 27 -10.44 4.94 -41.06
CA PRO A 27 -11.14 5.04 -39.79
C PRO A 27 -12.63 4.76 -40.01
N ILE A 28 -13.02 3.51 -39.77
CA ILE A 28 -14.41 3.08 -39.57
C ILE A 28 -14.63 3.15 -38.07
N PHE A 29 -15.23 4.23 -37.56
CA PHE A 29 -16.10 4.27 -36.37
C PHE A 29 -16.48 5.73 -36.13
N SER A 30 -17.54 6.15 -36.83
CA SER A 30 -18.40 7.23 -36.36
C SER A 30 -19.28 6.72 -35.22
N ALA A 31 -19.36 7.55 -34.18
CA ALA A 31 -20.47 7.73 -33.26
C ALA A 31 -21.01 6.50 -32.47
N ALA A 32 -20.67 6.49 -31.18
CA ALA A 32 -21.65 6.30 -30.11
C ALA A 32 -21.14 6.99 -28.84
N SER A 33 -21.74 8.14 -28.50
CA SER A 33 -21.60 8.76 -27.19
C SER A 33 -22.31 7.89 -26.15
N PRO A 34 -21.67 7.49 -25.04
CA PRO A 34 -22.40 7.14 -23.84
C PRO A 34 -22.52 8.41 -22.99
N GLU A 35 -23.63 9.15 -23.15
CA GLU A 35 -24.15 9.90 -22.02
C GLU A 35 -24.72 8.86 -21.04
N THR A 36 -23.97 8.57 -19.98
CA THR A 36 -24.52 7.93 -18.78
C THR A 36 -24.00 8.70 -17.59
N SER A 37 -24.75 9.74 -17.25
CA SER A 37 -24.82 10.28 -15.91
C SER A 37 -25.24 9.15 -14.96
N ALA A 38 -24.29 8.69 -14.16
CA ALA A 38 -24.56 8.11 -12.85
C ALA A 38 -23.33 8.40 -11.97
N GLU A 39 -23.34 9.63 -11.44
CA GLU A 39 -22.79 10.03 -10.15
C GLU A 39 -22.56 8.81 -9.23
N SER A 40 -21.34 8.26 -9.26
CA SER A 40 -20.81 7.50 -8.14
C SER A 40 -19.97 8.47 -7.34
N ALA A 41 -20.65 9.35 -6.60
CA ALA A 41 -20.01 10.04 -5.51
C ALA A 41 -19.33 8.97 -4.64
N PRO A 42 -18.03 9.08 -4.34
CA PRO A 42 -17.44 8.22 -3.35
C PRO A 42 -18.22 8.47 -2.07
N MET A 43 -18.91 7.45 -1.59
CA MET A 43 -19.39 7.41 -0.22
C MET A 43 -18.13 7.38 0.64
N LEU A 44 -17.55 8.57 0.86
CA LEU A 44 -16.69 8.86 2.00
C LEU A 44 -17.55 8.51 3.20
N GLY A 45 -17.47 7.25 3.61
CA GLY A 45 -17.99 6.79 4.88
C GLY A 45 -17.31 7.66 5.92
N ALA A 46 -17.99 8.73 6.31
CA ALA A 46 -17.55 9.62 7.35
C ALA A 46 -17.31 8.72 8.56
N ALA A 47 -16.04 8.65 8.98
CA ALA A 47 -15.68 7.93 10.19
C ALA A 47 -16.65 8.37 11.28
N ALA A 48 -17.44 7.43 11.82
CA ALA A 48 -18.29 7.75 12.94
C ALA A 48 -17.36 8.28 14.04
N PRO A 49 -17.60 9.49 14.58
CA PRO A 49 -16.74 10.04 15.61
C PRO A 49 -16.74 9.05 16.78
N SER A 50 -15.58 8.48 17.05
CA SER A 50 -15.33 7.81 18.31
C SER A 50 -15.69 8.81 19.42
N GLY A 51 -16.52 8.41 20.39
CA GLY A 51 -16.88 9.27 21.52
C GLY A 51 -15.68 9.71 22.38
N ALA A 52 -14.47 9.24 22.06
CA ALA A 52 -13.22 9.69 22.62
C ALA A 52 -12.80 11.06 22.02
N PRO A 53 -12.26 11.98 22.83
CA PRO A 53 -11.65 13.21 22.33
C PRO A 53 -10.60 12.92 21.25
N PHE A 54 -10.59 13.70 20.17
CA PHE A 54 -9.58 13.58 19.11
C PHE A 54 -8.27 14.26 19.53
N VAL A 55 -7.65 13.75 20.60
CA VAL A 55 -6.40 14.23 21.18
C VAL A 55 -5.55 13.01 21.51
N ALA A 56 -4.36 12.92 20.94
CA ALA A 56 -3.39 11.87 21.23
C ALA A 56 -2.45 12.32 22.37
N ALA A 57 -2.17 11.43 23.33
CA ALA A 57 -1.33 11.76 24.49
C ALA A 57 0.07 12.31 24.12
N ASP A 58 0.69 11.73 23.09
CA ASP A 58 2.04 12.09 22.60
C ASP A 58 2.00 12.98 21.33
N GLY A 59 0.82 13.45 20.94
CA GLY A 59 0.66 14.31 19.78
C GLY A 59 1.13 13.63 18.48
N ARG A 60 2.00 14.30 17.71
CA ARG A 60 2.57 13.77 16.44
C ARG A 60 3.98 13.20 16.62
N ASP A 61 4.46 13.05 17.85
CA ASP A 61 5.82 12.55 18.07
C ASP A 61 5.88 11.04 17.92
N LEU A 62 6.00 10.54 16.68
CA LEU A 62 6.10 9.11 16.39
C LEU A 62 7.30 8.43 17.07
N ARG A 63 8.31 9.19 17.51
CA ARG A 63 9.48 8.64 18.20
C ARG A 63 9.17 8.22 19.64
N SER A 64 8.09 8.76 20.23
CA SER A 64 7.59 8.31 21.54
C SER A 64 7.33 6.80 21.55
N CYS A 65 6.90 6.23 20.42
CA CYS A 65 6.61 4.81 20.26
C CYS A 65 7.83 3.88 20.24
N ALA A 66 9.06 4.40 20.39
CA ALA A 66 10.28 3.60 20.26
C ALA A 66 10.42 2.51 21.33
N ASP A 67 9.80 2.68 22.50
CA ASP A 67 9.76 1.70 23.58
C ASP A 67 8.54 0.76 23.50
N GLY A 68 7.72 0.89 22.46
CA GLY A 68 6.50 0.13 22.23
C GLY A 68 5.27 0.67 22.96
N GLU A 69 5.35 1.84 23.60
CA GLU A 69 4.25 2.44 24.37
C GLU A 69 4.07 3.91 24.00
N CYS A 70 2.94 4.25 23.37
CA CYS A 70 2.64 5.62 22.96
C CYS A 70 1.17 5.76 22.57
N GLU A 71 0.68 6.99 22.46
CA GLU A 71 -0.56 7.34 21.78
C GLU A 71 -0.34 8.55 20.87
N VAL A 72 -0.35 8.32 19.55
CA VAL A 72 0.08 9.31 18.56
C VAL A 72 -0.96 9.51 17.45
N PHE A 73 -0.94 10.71 16.87
CA PHE A 73 -1.58 11.02 15.60
C PHE A 73 -0.80 10.39 14.44
N VAL A 74 -1.53 9.81 13.51
CA VAL A 74 -0.97 9.14 12.34
C VAL A 74 -1.73 9.49 11.07
N ARG A 75 -1.03 9.47 9.95
CA ARG A 75 -1.53 9.66 8.58
C ARG A 75 -1.01 8.55 7.68
N THR A 76 -1.66 8.38 6.53
CA THR A 76 -1.14 7.52 5.48
C THR A 76 0.29 7.91 5.10
N GLY A 77 1.19 6.92 5.10
CA GLY A 77 2.62 7.11 4.80
C GLY A 77 3.52 7.28 6.02
N ASP A 78 2.94 7.49 7.21
CA ASP A 78 3.73 7.53 8.45
C ASP A 78 4.34 6.15 8.74
N GLN A 79 5.47 6.17 9.44
CA GLN A 79 6.11 4.97 9.98
C GLN A 79 6.22 5.07 11.49
N ILE A 80 5.62 4.12 12.19
CA ILE A 80 5.65 4.04 13.65
C ILE A 80 6.72 3.02 14.05
N PRO A 81 7.70 3.40 14.89
CA PRO A 81 8.56 2.44 15.56
C PRO A 81 7.73 1.36 16.28
N ASN A 82 8.21 0.12 16.28
CA ASN A 82 7.52 -1.00 16.91
C ASN A 82 8.53 -1.99 17.51
N ASP A 83 8.42 -2.22 18.81
CA ASP A 83 9.26 -3.15 19.57
C ASP A 83 8.80 -4.62 19.42
N GLY A 84 7.69 -4.86 18.72
CA GLY A 84 7.14 -6.19 18.46
C GLY A 84 7.93 -7.06 17.47
N GLY A 85 9.13 -6.67 17.03
CA GLY A 85 9.98 -7.47 16.16
C GLY A 85 9.59 -7.51 14.67
N ALA A 86 8.53 -6.78 14.27
CA ALA A 86 8.14 -6.64 12.85
C ALA A 86 8.89 -5.49 12.13
N GLY A 87 9.80 -4.80 12.83
CA GLY A 87 10.34 -3.51 12.40
C GLY A 87 9.28 -2.40 12.44
N PRO A 88 9.59 -1.22 11.88
CA PRO A 88 8.64 -0.12 11.79
C PRO A 88 7.36 -0.51 11.06
N LEU A 89 6.23 0.04 11.49
CA LEU A 89 4.93 -0.19 10.88
C LEU A 89 4.55 0.99 9.98
N SER A 90 4.30 0.73 8.71
CA SER A 90 3.71 1.70 7.78
C SER A 90 2.22 1.87 8.04
N VAL A 91 1.77 3.11 8.04
CA VAL A 91 0.37 3.49 8.30
C VAL A 91 -0.39 3.74 7.00
N ALA A 92 -1.65 3.28 6.96
CA ALA A 92 -2.63 3.65 5.96
C ALA A 92 -3.95 4.05 6.65
N VAL A 93 -4.41 5.28 6.47
CA VAL A 93 -5.71 5.76 6.95
C VAL A 93 -6.65 5.88 5.78
N GLN A 94 -7.74 5.11 5.79
CA GLN A 94 -8.73 5.11 4.71
C GLN A 94 -10.06 4.56 5.21
N ALA A 95 -11.16 5.07 4.63
CA ALA A 95 -12.52 4.57 4.89
C ALA A 95 -12.86 4.46 6.39
N GLY A 96 -12.45 5.44 7.20
CA GLY A 96 -12.70 5.48 8.65
C GLY A 96 -11.96 4.42 9.45
N LYS A 97 -10.87 3.86 8.90
CA LYS A 97 -10.04 2.84 9.53
C LYS A 97 -8.57 3.24 9.50
N VAL A 98 -7.80 2.70 10.44
CA VAL A 98 -6.34 2.70 10.38
C VAL A 98 -5.87 1.30 10.08
N GLY A 99 -5.01 1.18 9.08
CA GLY A 99 -4.24 0.00 8.73
C GLY A 99 -2.78 0.17 9.10
N LEU A 100 -2.17 -0.88 9.65
CA LEU A 100 -0.74 -0.95 9.92
C LEU A 100 -0.17 -2.23 9.31
N ALA A 101 1.00 -2.12 8.70
CA ALA A 101 1.72 -3.26 8.15
C ALA A 101 3.23 -3.07 8.31
N PRO A 102 4.04 -4.15 8.35
CA PRO A 102 5.50 -4.03 8.33
C PRO A 102 5.98 -3.18 7.14
N ALA A 103 6.81 -2.18 7.42
CA ALA A 103 7.38 -1.30 6.39
C ALA A 103 8.27 -2.06 5.38
N SER A 104 8.79 -3.22 5.77
CA SER A 104 9.57 -4.12 4.91
C SER A 104 8.77 -4.79 3.79
N GLY A 105 7.44 -4.70 3.81
CA GLY A 105 6.58 -5.33 2.80
C GLY A 105 6.37 -6.82 3.10
N GLY A 106 5.44 -7.12 4.01
CA GLY A 106 5.00 -8.47 4.31
C GLY A 106 3.58 -8.49 4.88
N MET A 107 2.70 -9.36 4.37
CA MET A 107 1.29 -9.40 4.80
C MET A 107 1.07 -10.09 6.15
N GLY A 108 2.04 -10.84 6.68
CA GLY A 108 1.88 -11.67 7.87
C GLY A 108 1.56 -10.92 9.17
N ALA A 109 1.76 -9.60 9.19
CA ALA A 109 1.50 -8.74 10.34
C ALA A 109 0.68 -7.49 9.95
N ALA A 110 -0.01 -7.51 8.80
CA ALA A 110 -0.88 -6.42 8.42
C ALA A 110 -2.21 -6.51 9.20
N VAL A 111 -2.63 -5.42 9.83
CA VAL A 111 -3.89 -5.31 10.56
C VAL A 111 -4.60 -4.02 10.16
N SER A 112 -5.93 -4.01 10.23
CA SER A 112 -6.70 -2.78 10.07
C SER A 112 -8.02 -2.85 10.83
N GLY A 113 -8.48 -1.69 11.31
CA GLY A 113 -9.73 -1.62 12.06
C GLY A 113 -10.26 -0.19 12.22
N PRO A 114 -11.58 -0.04 12.46
CA PRO A 114 -12.16 1.23 12.89
C PRO A 114 -11.75 1.57 14.34
N PRO A 115 -12.09 2.78 14.83
CA PRO A 115 -11.94 3.13 16.24
C PRO A 115 -12.51 2.09 17.21
N GLY A 116 -11.82 1.87 18.33
CA GLY A 116 -12.13 0.86 19.34
C GLY A 116 -11.55 -0.53 19.03
N MET A 117 -11.09 -0.80 17.81
CA MET A 117 -10.45 -2.07 17.49
C MET A 117 -9.08 -2.20 18.13
N ALA A 118 -8.86 -3.34 18.75
CA ALA A 118 -7.56 -3.76 19.26
C ALA A 118 -7.04 -4.94 18.44
N HIS A 119 -5.78 -4.84 18.01
CA HIS A 119 -5.04 -5.89 17.35
C HIS A 119 -3.82 -6.24 18.17
N GLN A 120 -3.38 -7.48 18.05
CA GLN A 120 -2.12 -7.92 18.61
C GLN A 120 -1.23 -8.40 17.47
N ILE A 121 -0.04 -7.82 17.36
CA ILE A 121 1.02 -8.26 16.46
C ILE A 121 2.22 -8.62 17.32
N ASN A 122 2.60 -9.90 17.35
CA ASN A 122 3.70 -10.38 18.18
C ASN A 122 3.52 -9.95 19.65
N ARG A 123 4.45 -9.15 20.18
CA ARG A 123 4.47 -8.60 21.56
C ARG A 123 3.87 -7.19 21.68
N GLN A 124 3.24 -6.69 20.62
CA GLN A 124 2.66 -5.36 20.54
C GLN A 124 1.13 -5.44 20.52
N VAL A 125 0.47 -4.67 21.38
CA VAL A 125 -0.96 -4.37 21.30
C VAL A 125 -1.12 -3.02 20.61
N ILE A 126 -2.02 -2.97 19.63
CA ILE A 126 -2.31 -1.80 18.81
C ILE A 126 -3.80 -1.51 18.91
N VAL A 127 -4.15 -0.32 19.39
CA VAL A 127 -5.54 0.12 19.48
C VAL A 127 -5.75 1.31 18.57
N VAL A 128 -6.76 1.24 17.71
CA VAL A 128 -7.24 2.41 16.97
C VAL A 128 -8.13 3.20 17.90
N VAL A 129 -7.68 4.35 18.39
CA VAL A 129 -8.40 5.15 19.38
C VAL A 129 -9.49 5.99 18.70
N ALA A 130 -9.12 6.64 17.59
CA ALA A 130 -10.01 7.52 16.84
C ALA A 130 -9.58 7.63 15.38
N VAL A 131 -10.51 8.02 14.51
CA VAL A 131 -10.24 8.36 13.10
C VAL A 131 -11.08 9.59 12.73
N GLN A 132 -10.45 10.59 12.14
CA GLN A 132 -11.10 11.81 11.66
C GLN A 132 -10.49 12.22 10.31
N GLY A 133 -11.29 12.17 9.24
CA GLY A 133 -10.80 12.42 7.89
C GLY A 133 -9.67 11.47 7.52
N ASP A 134 -8.51 12.04 7.17
CA ASP A 134 -7.30 11.32 6.73
C ASP A 134 -6.31 11.07 7.88
N GLU A 135 -6.72 11.34 9.12
CA GLU A 135 -5.92 11.18 10.32
C GLU A 135 -6.52 10.14 11.27
N GLY A 136 -5.65 9.40 11.96
CA GLY A 136 -6.03 8.48 13.02
C GLY A 136 -5.27 8.78 14.31
N ILE A 137 -5.76 8.24 15.41
CA ILE A 137 -5.02 8.12 16.67
C ILE A 137 -4.81 6.63 16.92
N VAL A 138 -3.55 6.24 17.11
CA VAL A 138 -3.16 4.88 17.45
C VAL A 138 -2.50 4.87 18.80
N ARG A 139 -2.90 3.93 19.66
CA ARG A 139 -2.23 3.62 20.90
C ARG A 139 -1.49 2.29 20.81
N LEU A 140 -0.21 2.33 21.13
CA LEU A 140 0.66 1.18 21.26
C LEU A 140 0.89 0.86 22.74
N SER A 141 0.88 -0.42 23.10
CA SER A 141 1.28 -0.91 24.42
C SER A 141 1.92 -2.30 24.31
N ARG A 142 2.85 -2.61 25.21
CA ARG A 142 3.50 -3.93 25.24
C ARG A 142 2.56 -4.98 25.82
N LYS A 143 2.73 -6.24 25.39
CA LYS A 143 2.05 -7.40 25.98
C LYS A 143 2.97 -8.17 26.93
#